data_AF-A0A6H1ZH14-F1
#
_entry.id   AF-A0A6H1ZH14-F1
#
_cell.length_a   1.000
_cell.length_b   1.000
_cell.length_c   1.000
_cell.angle_alpha   90.00
_cell.angle_beta   90.00
_cell.angle_gamma   90.00
#
_symmetry.space_group_name_H-M   'P 1'
#
loop_
_entity.id
_entity.type
_entity.pdbx_description
1 polymer ?
#
loop_
_entity_poly.entity_id
_entity_poly.type
_entity_poly.pdbx_seq_one_letter_code
_entity_poly.pdbx_strand_id
1 'polypeptide(L)'
;MARILCGTHWITDDEPCLGLFEMNEQSPDSRGFHRYQIIYVMRGDKPAEFRIDMGLASKWKGKDQFRIPGGVWDYAMNKYDVVENVGRLRGIADILRDEPLFDKRELVGLDKINE
;
A
#
# COMPACT_ATOMS: atom_id res chain seq x y z
N MET A 1 -11.29 -11.30 -15.34
CA MET A 1 -10.05 -12.08 -15.60
C MET A 1 -9.01 -11.64 -14.60
N ALA A 2 -8.39 -12.57 -13.87
CA ALA A 2 -7.22 -12.27 -13.06
C ALA A 2 -5.98 -12.24 -13.97
N ARG A 3 -5.16 -11.19 -13.86
CA ARG A 3 -3.88 -11.06 -14.57
C ARG A 3 -2.75 -11.24 -13.56
N ILE A 4 -1.80 -12.13 -13.87
CA ILE A 4 -0.57 -12.26 -13.09
C ILE A 4 0.32 -11.05 -13.43
N LEU A 5 0.75 -10.33 -12.41
CA LEU A 5 1.68 -9.21 -12.54
C LEU A 5 3.13 -9.72 -12.48
N CYS A 6 4.01 -9.05 -13.21
CA CYS A 6 5.43 -9.38 -13.18
C CYS A 6 6.04 -8.88 -11.88
N GLY A 7 6.69 -9.75 -11.10
CA GLY A 7 7.47 -9.36 -9.94
C GLY A 7 8.79 -8.70 -10.34
N THR A 8 9.21 -7.67 -9.62
CA THR A 8 10.56 -7.09 -9.69
C THR A 8 11.26 -7.19 -8.33
N HIS A 9 12.58 -7.20 -8.33
CA HIS A 9 13.43 -7.26 -7.12
C HIS A 9 14.12 -5.93 -6.80
N TRP A 10 13.90 -4.91 -7.64
CA TRP A 10 14.41 -3.56 -7.43
C TRP A 10 13.35 -2.54 -7.86
N ILE A 11 13.38 -1.38 -7.22
CA ILE A 11 12.64 -0.17 -7.59
C ILE A 11 13.47 1.07 -7.25
N THR A 12 13.23 2.19 -7.93
CA THR A 12 13.78 3.51 -7.58
C THR A 12 12.67 4.47 -7.15
N ASP A 13 13.01 5.51 -6.38
CA ASP A 13 12.03 6.44 -5.81
C ASP A 13 11.37 7.34 -6.87
N ASP A 14 12.03 7.53 -8.00
CA ASP A 14 11.57 8.29 -9.16
C ASP A 14 10.68 7.48 -10.13
N GLU A 15 10.51 6.16 -9.92
CA GLU A 15 9.64 5.35 -10.77
C GLU A 15 8.15 5.77 -10.63
N PRO A 16 7.41 5.88 -11.75
CA PRO A 16 5.97 6.11 -11.71
C PRO A 16 5.27 4.97 -10.96
N CYS A 17 4.41 5.34 -10.00
CA CYS A 17 3.81 4.40 -9.06
C CYS A 17 2.28 4.42 -9.14
N LEU A 18 1.66 3.30 -9.49
CA LEU A 18 0.20 3.13 -9.50
C LEU A 18 -0.40 3.11 -8.10
N GLY A 19 0.37 2.68 -7.12
CA GLY A 19 -0.08 2.66 -5.74
C GLY A 19 0.84 1.86 -4.83
N LEU A 20 0.72 2.17 -3.55
CA LEU A 20 1.42 1.52 -2.45
C LEU A 20 0.39 1.00 -1.44
N PHE A 21 0.63 -0.20 -0.93
CA PHE A 21 -0.25 -0.88 0.00
C PHE A 21 0.58 -1.40 1.16
N GLU A 22 0.08 -1.25 2.38
CA GLU A 22 0.68 -1.91 3.55
C GLU A 22 -0.36 -2.82 4.19
N MET A 23 -0.18 -4.13 4.06
CA MET A 23 -1.17 -5.12 4.52
C MET A 23 -0.55 -6.40 5.05
N ASN A 24 -1.30 -7.10 5.89
CA ASN A 24 -0.92 -8.38 6.44
C ASN A 24 -1.27 -9.49 5.46
N GLU A 25 -0.28 -10.26 5.02
CA GLU A 25 -0.49 -11.46 4.20
C GLU A 25 0.22 -12.67 4.82
N GLN A 26 -0.16 -13.87 4.40
CA GLN A 26 0.51 -15.09 4.84
C GLN A 26 1.96 -15.11 4.34
N SER A 27 2.90 -15.53 5.20
CA SER A 27 4.30 -15.69 4.81
C SER A 27 4.46 -16.80 3.76
N PRO A 28 5.48 -16.76 2.89
CA PRO A 28 5.66 -17.76 1.83
C PRO A 28 5.87 -19.17 2.37
N ASP A 29 6.42 -19.28 3.57
CA ASP A 29 6.61 -20.55 4.28
C ASP A 29 5.39 -20.99 5.11
N SER A 30 4.28 -20.23 5.03
CA SER A 30 3.03 -20.46 5.75
C SER A 30 3.15 -20.51 7.29
N ARG A 31 4.24 -20.00 7.87
CA ARG A 31 4.49 -20.03 9.32
C ARG A 31 3.85 -18.89 10.10
N GLY A 32 3.23 -17.92 9.43
CA GLY A 32 2.50 -16.86 10.08
C GLY A 32 2.07 -15.77 9.11
N PHE A 33 1.59 -14.66 9.67
CA PHE A 33 1.27 -13.46 8.91
C PHE A 33 2.39 -12.44 9.06
N HIS A 34 2.79 -11.85 7.93
CA HIS A 34 3.76 -10.77 7.85
C HIS A 34 3.09 -9.53 7.30
N ARG A 35 3.59 -8.35 7.67
CA ARG A 35 3.22 -7.09 7.06
C ARG A 35 4.06 -6.91 5.80
N TYR A 36 3.42 -6.63 4.68
CA TYR A 36 4.10 -6.32 3.42
C TYR A 36 3.83 -4.89 3.00
N GLN A 37 4.88 -4.23 2.50
CA GLN A 37 4.73 -3.05 1.65
C GLN A 37 4.75 -3.52 0.19
N ILE A 38 3.62 -3.41 -0.48
CA ILE A 38 3.43 -3.82 -1.88
C ILE A 38 3.34 -2.55 -2.72
N ILE A 39 4.20 -2.45 -3.73
CA ILE A 39 4.36 -1.28 -4.58
C ILE A 39 4.12 -1.71 -6.02
N TYR A 40 3.22 -1.03 -6.72
CA TYR A 40 2.96 -1.25 -8.14
C TYR A 40 3.55 -0.12 -8.96
N VAL A 41 4.60 -0.40 -9.73
CA VAL A 41 5.29 0.58 -10.59
C VAL A 41 4.90 0.39 -12.05
N MET A 42 4.98 1.45 -12.85
CA MET A 42 4.82 1.39 -14.31
C MET A 42 6.17 1.47 -15.01
N ARG A 43 6.47 0.47 -15.83
CA ARG A 43 7.67 0.44 -16.69
C ARG A 43 7.22 0.37 -18.14
N GLY A 44 7.16 1.53 -18.78
CA GLY A 44 6.37 1.71 -20.01
C GLY A 44 4.89 1.49 -19.71
N ASP A 45 4.18 0.77 -20.58
CA ASP A 45 2.74 0.47 -20.40
C ASP A 45 2.47 -0.80 -19.59
N LYS A 46 3.46 -1.29 -18.84
CA LYS A 46 3.37 -2.56 -18.09
C LYS A 46 3.51 -2.32 -16.59
N PRO A 47 2.51 -2.71 -15.79
CA PRO A 47 2.66 -2.73 -14.34
C PRO A 47 3.60 -3.85 -13.90
N ALA A 48 4.45 -3.55 -12.92
CA ALA A 48 5.26 -4.51 -12.20
C ALA A 48 5.02 -4.36 -10.69
N GLU A 49 5.10 -5.47 -9.96
CA GLU A 49 4.90 -5.51 -8.52
C GLU A 49 6.25 -5.67 -7.81
N PHE A 50 6.48 -4.86 -6.79
CA PHE A 50 7.59 -4.99 -5.86
C PHE A 50 7.04 -5.19 -4.45
N ARG A 51 7.64 -6.09 -3.68
CA ARG A 51 7.21 -6.39 -2.31
C ARG A 51 8.37 -6.27 -1.34
N ILE A 52 8.12 -5.66 -0.19
CA ILE A 52 9.02 -5.64 0.95
C ILE A 52 8.32 -6.37 2.10
N ASP A 53 8.95 -7.42 2.61
CA ASP A 53 8.56 -8.03 3.87
C ASP A 53 9.00 -7.12 5.03
N MET A 54 8.03 -6.54 5.74
CA MET A 54 8.24 -5.65 6.88
C MET A 54 8.24 -6.43 8.22
N GLY A 55 8.24 -7.76 8.15
CA GLY A 55 8.29 -8.68 9.28
C GLY A 55 6.92 -9.06 9.84
N LEU A 56 6.95 -9.76 10.98
CA LEU A 56 5.77 -10.33 11.63
C LEU A 56 4.64 -9.30 11.85
N ALA A 57 3.43 -9.64 11.42
CA ALA A 57 2.24 -8.79 11.57
C ALA A 57 1.96 -8.43 13.04
N SER A 58 2.35 -9.27 14.00
CA SER A 58 2.22 -9.00 15.43
C SER A 58 3.01 -7.79 15.92
N LYS A 59 4.11 -7.43 15.24
CA LYS A 59 4.88 -6.21 15.53
C LYS A 59 4.18 -4.93 15.08
N TRP A 60 3.15 -5.06 14.23
CA TRP A 60 2.36 -3.97 13.67
C TRP A 60 1.00 -3.82 14.37
N LYS A 61 0.86 -4.35 15.59
CA LYS A 61 -0.39 -4.27 16.36
C LYS A 61 -0.78 -2.82 16.63
N GLY A 62 -2.03 -2.46 16.32
CA GLY A 62 -2.54 -1.10 16.48
C GLY A 62 -2.20 -0.15 15.34
N LYS A 63 -1.36 -0.57 14.38
CA LYS A 63 -1.10 0.18 13.13
C LYS A 63 -2.06 -0.29 12.04
N ASP A 64 -2.67 0.66 11.32
CA ASP A 64 -3.66 0.36 10.30
C ASP A 64 -3.05 -0.32 9.07
N GLN A 65 -3.90 -0.95 8.26
CA GLN A 65 -3.56 -1.40 6.92
C GLN A 65 -4.17 -0.38 5.96
N PHE A 66 -3.42 0.02 4.93
CA PHE A 66 -3.86 1.10 4.06
C PHE A 66 -3.42 0.90 2.62
N ARG A 67 -4.05 1.68 1.75
CA ARG A 67 -3.75 1.79 0.33
C ARG A 67 -3.63 3.27 -0.01
N ILE A 68 -2.55 3.61 -0.70
CA ILE A 68 -2.30 4.94 -1.26
C ILE A 68 -2.38 4.81 -2.78
N PRO A 69 -3.44 5.32 -3.43
CA PRO A 69 -3.51 5.34 -4.90
C PRO A 69 -2.49 6.34 -5.46
N GLY A 70 -1.77 5.94 -6.51
CA GLY A 70 -0.82 6.81 -7.23
C GLY A 70 -1.14 7.02 -8.71
N GLY A 71 -2.12 6.27 -9.22
CA GLY A 71 -2.65 6.44 -10.56
C GLY A 71 -4.07 5.89 -10.69
N VAL A 72 -4.70 6.22 -11.79
CA VAL A 72 -6.05 5.79 -12.15
C VAL A 72 -6.04 5.14 -13.52
N TRP A 73 -7.01 4.27 -13.79
CA TRP A 73 -7.22 3.75 -15.13
C TRP A 73 -8.03 4.78 -15.93
N ASP A 74 -7.43 5.31 -17.00
CA ASP A 74 -8.12 6.15 -17.97
C ASP A 74 -8.83 5.26 -18.99
N TYR A 75 -10.17 5.21 -18.92
CA TYR A 75 -11.00 4.44 -19.82
C TYR A 75 -11.05 4.99 -21.25
N ALA A 76 -10.86 6.30 -21.44
CA ALA A 76 -10.88 6.93 -22.75
C ALA A 76 -9.59 6.64 -23.52
N MET A 77 -8.44 6.63 -22.81
CA MET A 77 -7.13 6.35 -23.40
C MET A 77 -6.71 4.88 -23.28
N ASN A 78 -7.50 4.05 -22.58
CA ASN A 78 -7.24 2.63 -22.33
C ASN A 78 -5.82 2.38 -21.76
N LYS A 79 -5.39 3.25 -20.83
CA LYS A 79 -4.07 3.20 -20.19
C LYS A 79 -4.16 3.67 -18.74
N TYR A 80 -3.11 3.41 -17.98
CA TYR A 80 -2.97 4.05 -16.67
C TYR A 80 -2.51 5.50 -16.82
N ASP A 81 -3.18 6.39 -16.11
CA ASP A 81 -2.70 7.74 -15.84
C ASP A 81 -2.07 7.76 -14.44
N VAL A 82 -0.75 7.92 -14.40
CA VAL A 82 0.05 7.84 -13.17
C VAL A 82 0.57 9.22 -12.84
N VAL A 83 0.13 9.75 -11.70
CA VAL A 83 0.46 11.11 -11.26
C VAL A 83 1.46 11.12 -10.11
N GLU A 84 1.86 9.94 -9.64
CA GLU A 84 2.73 9.76 -8.48
C GLU A 84 3.99 8.95 -8.78
N ASN A 85 4.99 9.11 -7.90
CA ASN A 85 6.19 8.28 -7.89
C ASN A 85 6.33 7.52 -6.56
N VAL A 86 7.21 6.52 -6.57
CA VAL A 86 7.49 5.64 -5.44
C VAL A 86 7.88 6.43 -4.19
N GLY A 87 8.80 7.39 -4.32
CA GLY A 87 9.34 8.17 -3.21
C GLY A 87 8.24 8.96 -2.48
N ARG A 88 7.34 9.60 -3.22
CA ARG A 88 6.22 10.34 -2.61
C ARG A 88 5.27 9.40 -1.89
N LEU A 89 4.91 8.26 -2.48
CA LEU A 89 4.00 7.31 -1.84
C LEU A 89 4.63 6.69 -0.59
N ARG A 90 5.94 6.46 -0.57
CA ARG A 90 6.67 6.03 0.64
C ARG A 90 6.62 7.09 1.74
N GLY A 91 6.85 8.36 1.40
CA GLY A 91 6.73 9.45 2.36
C GLY A 91 5.31 9.56 2.97
N ILE A 92 4.27 9.36 2.16
CA ILE A 92 2.89 9.29 2.67
C ILE A 92 2.69 8.05 3.55
N ALA A 93 3.25 6.90 3.17
CA ALA A 93 3.16 5.68 3.96
C ALA A 93 3.82 5.83 5.33
N ASP A 94 4.95 6.54 5.42
CA ASP A 94 5.58 6.88 6.70
C ASP A 94 4.64 7.70 7.59
N ILE A 95 4.00 8.75 7.04
CA ILE A 95 3.02 9.58 7.77
C ILE A 95 1.84 8.74 8.25
N LEU A 96 1.23 7.94 7.37
CA LEU A 96 0.08 7.09 7.71
C LEU A 96 0.41 5.97 8.70
N ARG A 97 1.68 5.55 8.79
CA ARG A 97 2.12 4.61 9.82
C ARG A 97 2.15 5.25 11.19
N ASP A 98 2.51 6.52 11.29
CA ASP A 98 2.66 7.21 12.57
C ASP A 98 1.36 7.87 13.04
N GLU A 99 0.53 8.32 12.11
CA GLU A 99 -0.74 8.99 12.38
C GLU A 99 -1.93 8.07 12.04
N PRO A 100 -2.74 7.66 13.04
CA PRO A 100 -3.96 6.92 12.76
C PRO A 100 -4.90 7.76 11.88
N LEU A 101 -5.43 7.16 10.82
CA LEU A 101 -6.28 7.82 9.81
C LEU A 101 -7.53 8.50 10.42
N PHE A 102 -8.00 7.98 11.55
CA PHE A 102 -9.16 8.45 12.29
C PHE A 102 -9.13 7.88 13.71
N ASP A 103 -9.69 8.59 14.68
CA ASP A 103 -10.04 7.96 15.95
C ASP A 103 -11.25 7.04 15.73
N LYS A 104 -11.02 5.73 15.90
CA LYS A 104 -12.07 4.72 15.76
C LYS A 104 -13.21 4.95 16.74
N ARG A 105 -12.95 5.55 17.91
CA ARG A 105 -13.97 5.86 18.91
C ARG A 105 -14.88 6.99 18.46
N GLU A 106 -14.32 8.02 17.84
CA GLU A 106 -15.07 9.13 17.26
C GLU A 106 -16.04 8.63 16.17
N LEU A 107 -15.56 7.73 15.30
CA LEU A 107 -16.39 7.16 14.23
C LEU A 107 -17.64 6.42 14.71
N VAL A 108 -17.58 5.83 15.92
CA VAL A 108 -18.71 5.08 16.50
C VAL A 108 -19.38 5.80 17.67
N GLY A 109 -19.06 7.08 17.90
CA GLY A 109 -19.66 7.89 18.96
C GLY A 109 -19.31 7.45 20.38
N LEU A 110 -18.28 6.63 20.56
CA LEU A 110 -17.83 6.13 21.87
C LEU A 110 -17.08 7.19 22.68
N ASP A 111 -16.62 8.25 22.02
CA ASP A 111 -16.08 9.47 22.62
C ASP A 111 -17.12 10.19 23.50
N LYS A 112 -18.41 10.01 23.22
CA LYS A 112 -19.53 10.73 23.87
C LYS A 112 -20.18 9.99 25.03
N ILE A 113 -19.70 8.79 25.39
CA ILE A 113 -20.37 7.90 26.36
C ILE A 113 -19.92 8.17 27.81
N ASN A 114 -18.92 9.02 28.02
CA ASN A 114 -18.38 9.36 29.35
C ASN A 114 -18.62 10.83 29.77
N GLU A 115 -19.54 11.55 29.12
CA GLU A 115 -20.08 12.84 29.60
C GLU A 115 -21.46 12.64 30.26
#